data_AF-A0A9X5YTW5-F1
#
_entry.id   AF-A0A9X5YTW5-F1
#
_cell.length_a   1.000
_cell.length_b   1.000
_cell.length_c   1.000
_cell.angle_alpha   90.00
_cell.angle_beta   90.00
_cell.angle_gamma   90.00
#
_symmetry.space_group_name_H-M   'P 1'
#
loop_
_entity.id
_entity.type
_entity.pdbx_description
1 polymer ?
#
loop_
_entity_poly.entity_id
_entity_poly.type
_entity_poly.pdbx_seq_one_letter_code
_entity_poly.pdbx_strand_id
1 'polypeptide(L)'
;MKILTGLIASILVSSTPPYISNYHYDPGFGGWFKIILAEQRSKKECGSINISANQINFTFSCNGEIGKGSIPLSRIYFEYKNNILSAQNKQSGKNIFSIYCSNEQFEKIKLYIGNNMQ
;
A
#
# COMPACT_ATOMS: atom_id res chain seq x y z
N MET A 1 46.11 -12.07 -19.11
CA MET A 1 44.71 -12.53 -18.97
C MET A 1 43.87 -11.33 -18.51
N LYS A 2 43.10 -10.70 -19.40
CA LYS A 2 42.22 -9.57 -19.04
C LYS A 2 40.86 -10.16 -18.64
N ILE A 3 40.56 -10.14 -17.34
CA ILE A 3 39.24 -10.56 -16.85
C ILE A 3 38.31 -9.37 -17.10
N LEU A 4 37.43 -9.53 -18.10
CA LEU A 4 36.37 -8.59 -18.41
C LEU A 4 35.31 -8.75 -17.30
N THR A 5 35.39 -7.94 -16.25
CA THR A 5 34.35 -7.87 -15.21
C THR A 5 33.09 -7.27 -15.83
N GLY A 6 32.20 -8.14 -16.30
CA GLY A 6 30.88 -7.75 -16.78
C GLY A 6 30.08 -7.15 -15.63
N LEU A 7 29.81 -5.84 -15.71
CA LEU A 7 28.78 -5.20 -14.90
C LEU A 7 27.43 -5.75 -15.38
N ILE A 8 26.86 -6.70 -14.63
CA ILE A 8 25.47 -7.07 -14.80
C ILE A 8 24.67 -5.89 -14.24
N ALA A 9 24.29 -4.96 -15.12
CA ALA A 9 23.34 -3.92 -14.77
C ALA A 9 22.00 -4.60 -14.52
N SER A 10 21.72 -4.92 -13.25
CA SER A 10 20.39 -5.32 -12.80
C SER A 10 19.44 -4.19 -13.17
N ILE A 11 18.66 -4.37 -14.23
CA ILE A 11 17.59 -3.44 -14.59
C ILE A 11 16.60 -3.50 -13.44
N LEU A 12 16.70 -2.55 -12.50
CA LEU A 12 15.70 -2.33 -11.47
C LEU A 12 14.43 -1.94 -12.22
N VAL A 13 13.55 -2.92 -12.46
CA VAL A 13 12.16 -2.63 -12.84
C VAL A 13 11.57 -1.94 -11.63
N SER A 14 11.64 -0.60 -11.62
CA SER A 14 10.99 0.22 -10.61
C SER A 14 9.49 -0.05 -10.73
N SER A 15 8.97 -0.99 -9.94
CA SER A 15 7.54 -1.20 -9.83
C SER A 15 6.95 0.10 -9.33
N THR A 16 6.11 0.70 -10.17
CA THR A 16 5.39 1.91 -9.77
C THR A 16 4.28 1.48 -8.82
N PRO A 17 4.21 2.02 -7.59
CA PRO A 17 3.14 1.68 -6.65
C PRO A 17 1.75 1.80 -7.32
N PRO A 18 0.78 0.96 -6.96
CA PRO A 18 -0.59 1.16 -7.41
C PRO A 18 -1.16 2.46 -6.84
N TYR A 19 -2.19 3.00 -7.49
CA TYR A 19 -2.90 4.19 -7.02
C TYR A 19 -4.29 3.85 -6.52
N ILE A 20 -4.84 4.73 -5.69
CA ILE A 20 -6.22 4.63 -5.21
C ILE A 20 -7.16 5.08 -6.34
N SER A 21 -7.88 4.12 -6.94
CA SER A 21 -8.91 4.42 -7.96
C SER A 21 -10.23 4.84 -7.34
N ASN A 22 -10.57 4.29 -6.17
CA ASN A 22 -11.81 4.59 -5.47
C ASN A 22 -11.67 4.23 -3.99
N TYR A 23 -12.51 4.83 -3.14
CA TYR A 23 -12.63 4.48 -1.73
C TYR A 23 -14.06 4.73 -1.24
N HIS A 24 -14.52 3.91 -0.31
CA HIS A 24 -15.83 4.07 0.32
C HIS A 24 -15.88 3.39 1.68
N TYR A 25 -16.84 3.82 2.50
CA TYR A 25 -17.19 3.13 3.73
C TYR A 25 -18.26 2.07 3.44
N ASP A 26 -18.00 0.83 3.85
CA ASP A 26 -18.92 -0.29 3.80
C ASP A 26 -19.42 -0.57 5.24
N PRO A 27 -20.71 -0.32 5.55
CA PRO A 27 -21.25 -0.51 6.90
C PRO A 27 -21.42 -1.98 7.32
N GLY A 28 -21.18 -2.97 6.45
CA GLY A 28 -21.31 -4.39 6.78
C GLY A 28 -20.34 -4.87 7.88
N PHE A 29 -20.78 -5.82 8.72
CA PHE A 29 -19.97 -6.56 9.71
C PHE A 29 -18.95 -5.72 10.51
N GLY A 30 -19.41 -4.62 11.12
CA GLY A 30 -18.58 -3.80 12.00
C GLY A 30 -17.86 -2.64 11.31
N GLY A 31 -18.14 -2.38 10.04
CA GLY A 31 -17.68 -1.20 9.33
C GLY A 31 -16.26 -1.34 8.77
N TRP A 32 -16.14 -1.26 7.46
CA TRP A 32 -14.87 -1.31 6.76
C TRP A 32 -14.71 -0.09 5.85
N PHE A 33 -13.62 0.62 5.99
CA PHE A 33 -13.20 1.58 4.97
C PHE A 33 -12.41 0.85 3.90
N LYS A 34 -12.99 0.77 2.70
CA LYS A 34 -12.44 0.05 1.56
C LYS A 34 -11.74 1.01 0.62
N ILE A 35 -10.50 0.68 0.28
CA ILE A 35 -9.66 1.34 -0.70
C ILE A 35 -9.49 0.38 -1.87
N ILE A 36 -9.83 0.82 -3.07
CA ILE A 36 -9.65 0.06 -4.30
C ILE A 36 -8.39 0.57 -5.00
N LEU A 37 -7.53 -0.36 -5.39
CA LEU A 37 -6.25 -0.09 -6.03
C LEU A 37 -6.32 -0.40 -7.52
N ALA A 38 -5.67 0.42 -8.32
CA ALA A 38 -5.51 0.21 -9.75
C ALA A 38 -4.08 0.49 -10.21
N GLU A 39 -3.74 -0.07 -11.37
CA GLU A 39 -2.43 0.14 -11.99
C GLU A 39 -2.37 1.50 -12.70
N GLN A 40 -1.24 2.20 -12.54
CA GLN A 40 -1.08 3.55 -13.10
C GLN A 40 -1.26 3.62 -14.64
N ARG A 41 -0.74 2.64 -15.38
CA ARG A 41 -0.77 2.63 -16.85
C ARG A 41 -2.08 2.09 -17.42
N SER A 42 -2.47 0.88 -17.00
CA SER A 42 -3.66 0.20 -17.55
C SER A 42 -4.97 0.74 -16.97
N LYS A 43 -4.90 1.46 -15.83
CA LYS A 43 -6.06 1.91 -15.03
C LYS A 43 -6.95 0.77 -14.54
N LYS A 44 -6.53 -0.49 -14.72
CA LYS A 44 -7.27 -1.67 -14.30
C LYS A 44 -7.17 -1.82 -12.78
N GLU A 45 -8.32 -2.08 -12.15
CA GLU A 45 -8.35 -2.48 -10.74
C GLU A 45 -7.54 -3.76 -10.53
N CYS A 46 -6.70 -3.74 -9.50
CA CYS A 46 -5.71 -4.78 -9.25
C CYS A 46 -5.68 -5.23 -7.79
N GLY A 47 -6.52 -4.66 -6.92
CA GLY A 47 -6.66 -5.12 -5.55
C GLY A 47 -7.42 -4.17 -4.64
N SER A 48 -7.38 -4.47 -3.35
CA SER A 48 -8.00 -3.64 -2.32
C SER A 48 -7.27 -3.70 -0.99
N ILE A 49 -7.45 -2.65 -0.20
CA ILE A 49 -7.08 -2.57 1.21
C ILE A 49 -8.36 -2.20 1.97
N ASN A 50 -8.72 -3.00 2.96
CA ASN A 50 -9.88 -2.79 3.81
C ASN A 50 -9.39 -2.51 5.23
N ILE A 51 -9.87 -1.43 5.82
CA ILE A 51 -9.46 -0.95 7.15
C ILE A 51 -10.69 -1.00 8.05
N SER A 52 -10.65 -1.80 9.10
CA SER A 52 -11.65 -1.75 10.18
C SER A 52 -11.08 -0.97 11.37
N ALA A 53 -11.86 -0.90 12.46
CA ALA A 53 -11.40 -0.27 13.71
C ALA A 53 -10.12 -0.89 14.31
N ASN A 54 -9.80 -2.16 14.02
CA ASN A 54 -8.72 -2.89 14.69
C ASN A 54 -7.72 -3.58 13.76
N GLN A 55 -8.01 -3.72 12.47
CA GLN A 55 -7.17 -4.47 11.54
C GLN A 55 -7.23 -3.90 10.13
N ILE A 56 -6.20 -4.24 9.35
CA ILE A 56 -6.21 -4.09 7.90
C ILE A 56 -6.26 -5.47 7.24
N ASN A 57 -7.01 -5.57 6.16
CA ASN A 57 -7.03 -6.71 5.25
C ASN A 57 -6.69 -6.21 3.85
N PHE A 58 -5.61 -6.71 3.26
CA PHE A 58 -5.21 -6.33 1.92
C PHE A 58 -5.04 -7.54 1.02
N THR A 59 -5.39 -7.38 -0.25
CA THR A 59 -5.10 -8.34 -1.32
C THR A 59 -4.96 -7.56 -2.63
N PHE A 60 -3.80 -7.61 -3.25
CA PHE A 60 -3.52 -6.95 -4.51
C PHE A 60 -2.46 -7.68 -5.33
N SER A 61 -2.52 -7.50 -6.64
CA SER A 61 -1.55 -7.95 -7.63
C SER A 61 -1.44 -6.88 -8.73
N CYS A 62 -0.58 -5.89 -8.52
CA CYS A 62 -0.46 -4.70 -9.37
C CYS A 62 0.96 -4.59 -9.94
N ASN A 63 1.13 -4.60 -11.27
CA ASN A 63 2.45 -4.44 -11.92
C ASN A 63 3.57 -5.35 -11.36
N GLY A 64 3.24 -6.59 -10.98
CA GLY A 64 4.19 -7.54 -10.38
C GLY A 64 4.37 -7.43 -8.86
N GLU A 65 3.80 -6.41 -8.22
CA GLU A 65 3.69 -6.37 -6.75
C GLU A 65 2.48 -7.17 -6.29
N ILE A 66 2.72 -8.15 -5.43
CA ILE A 66 1.69 -9.00 -4.85
C ILE A 66 1.72 -8.84 -3.35
N GLY A 67 0.57 -8.52 -2.76
CA GLY A 67 0.41 -8.40 -1.32
C GLY A 67 -0.88 -9.06 -0.90
N LYS A 68 -0.82 -9.94 0.10
CA LYS A 68 -1.99 -10.49 0.76
C LYS A 68 -1.72 -10.62 2.25
N GLY A 69 -2.62 -10.13 3.09
CA GLY A 69 -2.46 -10.24 4.52
C GLY A 69 -3.62 -9.67 5.32
N SER A 70 -3.68 -10.10 6.57
CA SER A 70 -4.53 -9.54 7.61
C SER A 70 -3.63 -9.20 8.80
N ILE A 71 -3.60 -7.93 9.21
CA ILE A 71 -2.67 -7.45 10.22
C ILE A 71 -3.41 -6.50 11.18
N PRO A 72 -3.28 -6.69 12.51
CA PRO A 72 -3.81 -5.74 13.48
C PRO A 72 -3.19 -4.35 13.29
N LEU A 73 -4.02 -3.30 13.34
CA LEU A 73 -3.57 -1.91 13.25
C LEU A 73 -2.54 -1.57 14.33
N SER A 74 -2.64 -2.18 15.51
CA SER A 74 -1.68 -2.01 16.60
C SER A 74 -0.24 -2.38 16.21
N ARG A 75 -0.04 -3.22 15.19
CA ARG A 75 1.27 -3.69 14.70
C ARG A 75 1.77 -2.91 13.47
N ILE A 76 1.03 -1.93 12.99
CA ILE A 76 1.33 -1.21 11.75
C ILE A 76 1.47 0.28 12.06
N TYR A 77 2.50 0.90 11.51
CA TYR A 77 2.51 2.35 11.39
C TYR A 77 2.40 2.74 9.91
N PHE A 78 1.83 3.92 9.70
CA PHE A 78 1.65 4.53 8.41
C PHE A 78 2.53 5.77 8.31
N GLU A 79 3.17 5.92 7.16
CA GLU A 79 3.94 7.12 6.80
C GLU A 79 3.33 7.69 5.52
N TYR A 80 3.11 9.00 5.49
CA TYR A 80 2.68 9.72 4.30
C TYR A 80 3.76 10.71 3.87
N LYS A 81 4.36 10.46 2.71
CA LYS A 81 5.46 11.28 2.19
C LYS A 81 5.44 11.28 0.67
N ASN A 82 5.63 12.45 0.05
CA ASN A 82 5.71 12.60 -1.41
C ASN A 82 4.54 11.94 -2.17
N ASN A 83 3.30 12.09 -1.68
CA ASN A 83 2.10 11.45 -2.23
C ASN A 83 2.11 9.92 -2.21
N ILE A 84 2.91 9.32 -1.34
CA ILE A 84 2.93 7.88 -1.08
C ILE A 84 2.47 7.65 0.36
N LEU A 85 1.48 6.77 0.50
CA LEU A 85 1.11 6.20 1.80
C LEU A 85 1.77 4.82 1.90
N SER A 86 2.63 4.64 2.90
CA SER A 86 3.30 3.37 3.16
C SER A 86 2.85 2.80 4.50
N ALA A 87 2.57 1.49 4.52
CA ALA A 87 2.31 0.74 5.74
C ALA A 87 3.54 -0.09 6.09
N GLN A 88 3.98 -0.03 7.33
CA GLN A 88 5.20 -0.67 7.81
C GLN A 88 4.91 -1.44 9.10
N ASN A 89 5.53 -2.61 9.25
CA ASN A 89 5.44 -3.38 10.48
C ASN A 89 6.22 -2.64 11.59
N LYS A 90 5.57 -2.33 12.73
CA LYS A 90 6.21 -1.59 13.84
C LYS A 90 7.41 -2.31 14.45
N GLN A 91 7.40 -3.65 14.48
CA GLN A 91 8.46 -4.43 15.12
C GLN A 91 9.68 -4.58 14.21
N SER A 92 9.47 -4.88 12.93
CA SER A 92 10.57 -5.17 12.00
C SER A 92 10.97 -3.98 11.13
N GLY A 93 10.18 -2.90 11.08
CA GLY A 93 10.36 -1.79 10.14
C GLY A 93 10.13 -2.19 8.67
N LYS A 94 9.72 -3.44 8.40
CA LYS A 94 9.54 -3.92 7.03
C LYS A 94 8.32 -3.27 6.40
N ASN A 95 8.49 -2.76 5.18
CA ASN A 95 7.39 -2.28 4.35
C ASN A 95 6.42 -3.43 4.02
N ILE A 96 5.13 -3.19 4.27
CA ILE A 96 4.03 -4.11 3.99
C ILE A 96 3.47 -3.80 2.60
N PHE A 97 3.18 -2.53 2.34
CA PHE A 97 2.83 -2.00 1.03
C PHE A 97 3.11 -0.51 0.95
N SER A 98 3.19 0.01 -0.28
CA SER A 98 3.17 1.44 -0.57
C SER A 98 2.19 1.70 -1.70
N ILE A 99 1.41 2.78 -1.60
CA ILE A 99 0.41 3.16 -2.60
C ILE A 99 0.49 4.66 -2.89
N TYR A 100 0.22 5.06 -4.13
CA TYR A 100 -0.01 6.47 -4.44
C TYR A 100 -1.31 6.92 -3.81
N CYS A 101 -1.22 8.04 -3.10
CA CYS A 101 -2.29 8.64 -2.33
C CYS A 101 -2.19 10.17 -2.45
N SER A 102 -3.19 10.81 -3.06
CA SER A 102 -3.26 12.27 -3.08
C SER A 102 -3.48 12.81 -1.66
N ASN A 103 -3.14 14.09 -1.42
CA ASN A 103 -3.37 14.69 -0.10
C ASN A 103 -4.86 14.64 0.30
N GLU A 104 -5.77 14.84 -0.65
CA GLU A 104 -7.22 14.73 -0.40
C GLU A 104 -7.63 13.31 0.01
N GLN A 105 -7.12 12.29 -0.70
CA GLN A 105 -7.36 10.89 -0.35
C GLN A 105 -6.79 10.56 1.03
N PHE A 106 -5.59 11.07 1.32
CA PHE A 106 -4.93 10.87 2.60
C PHE A 106 -5.75 11.43 3.76
N GLU A 107 -6.28 12.66 3.65
CA GLU A 107 -7.12 13.24 4.70
C GLU A 107 -8.38 12.41 4.99
N LYS A 108 -8.94 11.73 3.98
CA LYS A 108 -10.06 10.79 4.19
C LYS A 108 -9.61 9.49 4.87
N ILE A 109 -8.51 8.90 4.40
CA ILE A 109 -7.96 7.64 4.94
C ILE A 109 -7.50 7.80 6.38
N LYS A 110 -6.91 8.95 6.71
CA LYS A 110 -6.37 9.30 8.04
C LYS A 110 -7.40 9.09 9.15
N LEU A 111 -8.68 9.34 8.87
CA LEU A 111 -9.79 9.13 9.81
C LEU A 111 -9.94 7.66 10.24
N TYR A 112 -9.47 6.71 9.43
CA TYR A 112 -9.62 5.27 9.66
C TYR A 112 -8.34 4.59 10.14
N ILE A 113 -7.16 5.14 9.83
CA ILE A 113 -5.87 4.62 10.35
C ILE A 113 -5.50 5.20 11.72
N GLY A 114 -6.18 6.29 12.13
CA GLY A 114 -6.13 6.84 13.48
C GLY A 114 -4.73 7.26 13.91
N ASN A 115 -4.39 6.99 15.17
CA ASN A 115 -3.11 7.37 15.78
C ASN A 115 -1.91 6.51 15.33
N ASN A 116 -2.07 5.65 14.32
CA ASN A 116 -0.98 4.81 13.81
C ASN A 116 -0.09 5.54 12.79
N MET A 117 -0.01 6.88 12.88
CA MET A 117 0.82 7.72 12.01
C MET A 117 2.18 8.00 12.65
N GLN A 118 3.21 8.14 11.82
CA GLN A 118 4.53 8.68 12.19
C GLN A 118 4.90 9.87 11.29
#